data_AF-A0A914PII3-F1
#
_entry.id   AF-A0A914PII3-F1
#
_cell.length_a   1.000
_cell.length_b   1.000
_cell.length_c   1.000
_cell.angle_alpha   90.00
_cell.angle_beta   90.00
_cell.angle_gamma   90.00
#
_symmetry.space_group_name_H-M   'P 1'
#
loop_
_entity.id
_entity.type
_entity.pdbx_description
1 polymer ?
#
loop_
_entity_poly.entity_id
_entity_poly.type
_entity_poly.pdbx_seq_one_letter_code
_entity_poly.pdbx_strand_id
1 'polypeptide(L)'
;MFQMTNPIIIQTTYYYFQAVTIFLDASSISMIGLCIKDEIPEILFMFLIYHGITRMLYKSLSPNLQLLKSAQISISLAICGLQLFGTPPKRYPYLFELLNAVFSFGIFALFWCYLNYTMIYGYYFSTHSTQKQQQNSSQKKKKLQ
;
A
#
# COMPACT_ATOMS: atom_id res chain seq x y z
N MET A 1 -2.12 27.22 20.00
CA MET A 1 -2.39 27.64 18.61
C MET A 1 -2.33 26.41 17.73
N PHE A 2 -3.41 25.62 17.70
CA PHE A 2 -3.47 24.40 16.89
C PHE A 2 -3.71 24.81 15.44
N GLN A 3 -2.73 24.58 14.57
CA GLN A 3 -2.92 24.72 13.13
C GLN A 3 -4.10 23.82 12.73
N MET A 4 -5.15 24.42 12.16
CA MET A 4 -6.18 23.69 11.44
C MET A 4 -5.51 22.98 10.26
N THR A 5 -5.07 21.74 10.47
CA THR A 5 -4.63 20.85 9.41
C THR A 5 -5.81 20.65 8.46
N ASN A 6 -5.64 21.11 7.21
CA ASN A 6 -6.64 20.97 6.16
C ASN A 6 -7.11 19.49 6.08
N PRO A 7 -8.41 19.21 6.13
CA PRO A 7 -8.94 17.83 6.16
C PRO A 7 -8.49 17.00 4.95
N ILE A 8 -8.22 17.67 3.83
CA ILE A 8 -7.68 17.08 2.60
C ILE A 8 -6.32 16.43 2.85
N ILE A 9 -5.41 17.12 3.58
CA ILE A 9 -4.04 16.65 3.83
C ILE A 9 -4.07 15.36 4.67
N ILE A 10 -4.87 15.34 5.73
CA ILE A 10 -5.03 14.19 6.63
C ILE A 10 -5.53 12.97 5.84
N GLN A 11 -6.51 13.19 4.97
CA GLN A 11 -7.10 12.13 4.16
C GLN A 11 -6.09 11.55 3.13
N THR A 12 -5.32 12.39 2.44
CA THR A 12 -4.23 11.90 1.55
C THR A 12 -3.17 11.11 2.31
N THR A 13 -2.69 11.61 3.45
CA THR A 13 -1.68 10.92 4.26
C THR A 13 -2.14 9.53 4.68
N TYR A 14 -3.43 9.40 5.00
CA TYR A 14 -4.03 8.12 5.36
C TYR A 14 -4.04 7.12 4.20
N TYR A 15 -4.41 7.54 2.99
CA TYR A 15 -4.37 6.68 1.80
C TYR A 15 -2.94 6.28 1.43
N TYR A 16 -1.97 7.19 1.56
CA TYR A 16 -0.56 6.87 1.35
C TYR A 16 -0.05 5.82 2.34
N PHE A 17 -0.32 5.99 3.63
CA PHE A 17 0.06 5.03 4.66
C PHE A 17 -0.49 3.64 4.37
N GLN A 18 -1.75 3.57 3.92
CA GLN A 18 -2.36 2.30 3.53
C GLN A 18 -1.70 1.67 2.31
N ALA A 19 -1.41 2.44 1.28
CA ALA A 19 -0.78 1.95 0.05
C ALA A 19 0.62 1.39 0.35
N VAL A 20 1.42 2.12 1.14
CA VAL A 20 2.74 1.67 1.62
C VAL A 20 2.62 0.37 2.40
N THR A 21 1.59 0.24 3.22
CA THR A 21 1.38 -0.99 3.98
C THR A 21 0.99 -2.17 3.10
N ILE A 22 0.14 -2.00 2.07
CA ILE A 22 -0.12 -3.09 1.09
C ILE A 22 1.18 -3.50 0.42
N PHE A 23 1.98 -2.52 0.01
CA PHE A 23 3.25 -2.76 -0.65
C PHE A 23 4.22 -3.54 0.25
N LEU A 24 4.32 -3.19 1.53
CA LEU A 24 5.19 -3.88 2.49
C LEU A 24 4.70 -5.31 2.77
N ASP A 25 3.38 -5.52 2.80
CA ASP A 25 2.76 -6.83 2.94
C ASP A 25 3.14 -7.74 1.76
N ALA A 26 2.91 -7.26 0.53
CA ALA A 26 3.25 -7.98 -0.69
C ALA A 26 4.75 -8.24 -0.83
N SER A 27 5.59 -7.31 -0.37
CA SER A 27 7.04 -7.49 -0.31
C SER A 27 7.42 -8.62 0.65
N SER A 28 6.84 -8.64 1.84
CA SER A 28 7.07 -9.71 2.82
C SER A 28 6.69 -11.07 2.28
N ILE A 29 5.51 -11.18 1.65
CA ILE A 29 5.01 -12.43 1.08
C ILE A 29 5.90 -12.89 -0.09
N SER A 30 6.36 -11.95 -0.93
CA SER A 30 7.26 -12.27 -2.05
C SER A 30 8.57 -12.94 -1.60
N MET A 31 9.03 -12.62 -0.39
CA MET A 31 10.26 -13.18 0.19
C MET A 31 10.05 -14.54 0.90
N ILE A 32 8.81 -14.97 1.17
CA ILE A 32 8.53 -16.21 1.91
C ILE A 32 9.21 -17.42 1.26
N GLY A 33 9.10 -17.55 -0.07
CA GLY A 33 9.71 -18.67 -0.79
C GLY A 33 11.24 -18.71 -0.67
N LEU A 34 11.89 -17.57 -0.43
CA LEU A 34 13.32 -17.51 -0.11
C LEU A 34 13.56 -17.95 1.34
N CYS A 35 12.83 -17.37 2.29
CA CYS A 35 13.00 -17.65 3.72
C CYS A 35 12.79 -19.13 4.07
N ILE A 36 11.86 -19.82 3.38
CA ILE A 36 11.64 -21.26 3.53
C ILE A 36 12.87 -22.05 3.04
N LYS A 37 13.46 -21.66 1.90
CA LYS A 37 14.64 -22.33 1.33
C LYS A 37 15.90 -22.08 2.12
N ASP A 38 16.01 -20.91 2.75
CA ASP A 38 17.14 -20.55 3.61
C ASP A 38 17.00 -21.14 5.03
N GLU A 39 15.92 -21.86 5.33
CA GLU A 39 15.65 -22.49 6.63
C GLU A 39 15.63 -21.49 7.81
N ILE A 40 15.13 -20.26 7.59
CA ILE A 40 15.04 -19.21 8.63
C ILE A 40 13.56 -18.99 9.04
N PRO A 41 12.99 -19.83 9.92
CA PRO A 41 11.58 -19.76 10.31
C PRO A 41 11.25 -18.54 11.19
N GLU A 42 12.24 -17.90 11.80
CA GLU A 42 12.06 -16.73 12.67
C GLU A 42 11.45 -15.54 11.90
N ILE A 43 11.85 -15.38 10.63
CA ILE A 43 11.38 -14.30 9.75
C ILE A 43 9.90 -14.50 9.40
N LEU A 44 9.47 -15.76 9.22
CA LEU A 44 8.07 -16.12 8.98
C LEU A 44 7.16 -15.72 10.13
N PHE A 45 7.61 -15.93 11.37
CA PHE A 45 6.87 -15.51 12.56
C PHE A 45 6.73 -13.98 12.64
N MET A 46 7.80 -13.24 12.30
CA MET A 46 7.73 -11.78 12.19
C MET A 46 6.70 -11.32 11.15
N PHE A 47 6.61 -11.99 9.99
CA PHE A 47 5.61 -11.64 8.98
C PHE A 47 4.18 -11.85 9.49
N LEU A 48 3.91 -12.91 10.23
CA LEU A 48 2.59 -13.15 10.83
C LEU A 48 2.24 -12.10 11.89
N ILE A 49 3.18 -11.73 12.75
CA ILE A 49 3.00 -10.65 13.73
C ILE A 49 2.70 -9.34 13.00
N TYR A 50 3.49 -9.02 11.98
CA TYR A 50 3.30 -7.81 11.17
C TYR A 50 1.90 -7.75 10.57
N HIS A 51 1.42 -8.81 9.93
CA HIS A 51 0.07 -8.87 9.36
C HIS A 51 -1.02 -8.72 10.44
N GLY A 52 -0.81 -9.33 11.62
CA GLY A 52 -1.73 -9.23 12.76
C GLY A 52 -1.87 -7.81 13.31
N ILE A 53 -0.75 -7.14 13.58
CA ILE A 53 -0.71 -5.75 14.04
C ILE A 53 -1.34 -4.84 12.98
N THR A 54 -0.96 -5.05 11.73
CA THR A 54 -1.46 -4.30 10.58
C THR A 54 -3.00 -4.40 10.48
N ARG A 55 -3.57 -5.60 10.62
CA ARG A 55 -5.02 -5.80 10.65
C ARG A 55 -5.70 -5.07 11.81
N MET A 56 -5.09 -5.03 12.99
CA MET A 56 -5.64 -4.34 14.16
C MET A 56 -5.72 -2.81 13.94
N LEU A 57 -4.68 -2.22 13.34
CA LEU A 57 -4.61 -0.79 13.06
C LEU A 57 -5.67 -0.30 12.05
N TYR A 58 -6.23 -1.20 11.25
CA TYR A 58 -7.16 -0.86 10.17
C TYR A 58 -8.65 -1.00 10.50
N LYS A 59 -9.04 -1.30 11.74
CA LYS A 59 -10.45 -1.37 12.16
C LYS A 59 -11.23 -0.05 11.99
N SER A 60 -10.54 1.09 11.85
CA SER A 60 -11.14 2.41 11.72
C SER A 60 -11.44 2.83 10.27
N LEU A 61 -11.25 1.96 9.26
CA LEU A 61 -11.43 2.31 7.84
C LEU A 61 -12.91 2.39 7.43
N SER A 62 -13.17 2.99 6.27
CA SER A 62 -14.46 2.84 5.58
C SER A 62 -14.73 1.36 5.20
N PRO A 63 -15.99 0.90 5.20
CA PRO A 63 -16.32 -0.52 5.05
C PRO A 63 -15.84 -1.14 3.73
N ASN A 64 -15.91 -0.40 2.62
CA ASN A 64 -15.42 -0.88 1.32
C ASN A 64 -13.91 -1.12 1.31
N LEU A 65 -13.17 -0.23 1.98
CA LEU A 65 -11.72 -0.28 2.04
C LEU A 65 -11.25 -1.34 3.05
N GLN A 66 -12.02 -1.55 4.13
CA GLN A 66 -11.85 -2.69 5.03
C GLN A 66 -12.01 -4.02 4.29
N LEU A 67 -13.02 -4.14 3.41
CA LEU A 67 -13.27 -5.36 2.64
C LEU A 67 -12.14 -5.67 1.66
N LEU A 68 -11.64 -4.66 0.93
CA LEU A 68 -10.51 -4.84 0.03
C LEU A 68 -9.25 -5.29 0.77
N LYS A 69 -8.98 -4.66 1.92
CA LYS A 69 -7.84 -5.01 2.78
C LYS A 69 -7.98 -6.40 3.40
N SER A 70 -9.17 -6.76 3.88
CA SER A 70 -9.40 -8.08 4.46
C SER A 70 -9.25 -9.17 3.40
N ALA A 71 -9.72 -8.93 2.17
CA ALA A 71 -9.50 -9.83 1.05
C ALA A 71 -8.00 -10.00 0.74
N GLN A 72 -7.26 -8.89 0.64
CA GLN A 72 -5.81 -8.94 0.37
C GLN A 72 -5.04 -9.69 1.47
N ILE A 73 -5.31 -9.41 2.74
CA ILE A 73 -4.69 -10.12 3.88
C ILE A 73 -5.06 -11.61 3.86
N SER A 74 -6.31 -11.94 3.54
CA SER A 74 -6.76 -13.35 3.49
C SER A 74 -6.10 -14.13 2.36
N ILE A 75 -5.97 -13.53 1.17
CA ILE A 75 -5.24 -14.13 0.04
C ILE A 75 -3.76 -14.31 0.40
N SER A 76 -3.17 -13.31 1.04
CA SER A 76 -1.77 -13.33 1.50
C SER A 76 -1.50 -14.47 2.48
N LEU A 77 -2.36 -14.62 3.48
CA LEU A 77 -2.30 -15.74 4.43
C LEU A 77 -2.53 -17.09 3.75
N ALA A 78 -3.42 -17.16 2.76
CA ALA A 78 -3.65 -18.39 2.00
C ALA A 78 -2.42 -18.80 1.18
N ILE A 79 -1.77 -17.86 0.50
CA ILE A 79 -0.53 -18.11 -0.25
C ILE A 79 0.59 -18.57 0.69
N CYS A 80 0.76 -17.89 1.82
CA CYS A 80 1.72 -18.28 2.85
C CYS A 80 1.44 -19.70 3.39
N GLY A 81 0.18 -20.00 3.73
CA GLY A 81 -0.23 -21.32 4.20
C GLY A 81 -0.02 -22.42 3.16
N LEU A 82 -0.28 -22.14 1.87
CA LEU A 82 -0.01 -23.09 0.79
C LEU A 82 1.50 -23.36 0.62
N GLN A 83 2.36 -22.35 0.79
CA GLN A 83 3.81 -22.54 0.70
C GLN A 83 4.38 -23.30 1.90
N LEU A 84 3.81 -23.13 3.11
CA LEU A 84 4.28 -23.78 4.33
C LEU A 84 3.78 -25.21 4.48
N PHE A 85 2.49 -25.44 4.20
CA PHE A 85 1.82 -26.70 4.52
C PHE A 85 1.30 -27.44 3.27
N GLY A 86 1.20 -26.74 2.15
CA GLY A 86 0.73 -27.33 0.90
C GLY A 86 1.79 -28.23 0.29
N THR A 87 1.36 -29.36 -0.25
CA THR A 87 2.20 -30.18 -1.12
C THR A 87 1.90 -29.82 -2.58
N PRO A 88 2.88 -29.29 -3.34
CA PRO A 88 2.62 -28.94 -4.73
C PRO A 88 2.35 -30.22 -5.55
N PRO A 89 1.51 -30.14 -6.60
CA PRO A 89 1.30 -31.27 -7.50
C PRO A 89 2.62 -31.73 -8.12
N LYS A 90 2.86 -33.05 -8.20
CA LYS A 90 4.11 -33.60 -8.77
C LYS A 90 4.43 -33.08 -10.19
N ARG A 91 3.39 -32.76 -10.96
CA ARG A 91 3.51 -32.22 -12.32
C ARG A 91 3.97 -30.74 -12.34
N TYR A 92 3.71 -29.99 -11.28
CA TYR A 92 4.00 -28.56 -11.17
C TYR A 92 4.64 -28.26 -9.80
N PRO A 93 5.93 -28.59 -9.62
CA PRO A 93 6.61 -28.44 -8.33
C PRO A 93 6.70 -26.98 -7.86
N TYR A 94 6.70 -26.02 -8.79
CA TYR A 94 6.87 -24.59 -8.51
C TYR A 94 5.54 -23.78 -8.55
N LEU A 95 4.40 -24.46 -8.43
CA LEU A 95 3.09 -23.81 -8.60
C LEU A 95 2.84 -22.73 -7.55
N PHE A 96 3.25 -22.97 -6.30
CA PHE A 96 3.02 -22.03 -5.20
C PHE A 96 3.96 -20.84 -5.25
N GLU A 97 5.19 -21.02 -5.69
CA GLU A 97 6.12 -19.92 -5.96
C GLU A 97 5.63 -19.06 -7.12
N LEU A 98 5.10 -19.68 -8.18
CA LEU A 98 4.50 -18.96 -9.31
C LEU A 98 3.28 -18.14 -8.85
N LEU A 99 2.39 -18.74 -8.05
CA LEU A 99 1.21 -18.04 -7.52
C LEU A 99 1.61 -16.82 -6.68
N ASN A 100 2.62 -16.97 -5.83
CA ASN A 100 3.17 -15.88 -5.04
C ASN A 100 3.77 -14.78 -5.92
N ALA A 101 4.57 -15.15 -6.92
CA ALA A 101 5.18 -14.20 -7.85
C ALA A 101 4.12 -13.39 -8.62
N VAL A 102 3.08 -14.05 -9.14
CA VAL A 102 1.97 -13.39 -9.86
C VAL A 102 1.20 -12.45 -8.93
N PHE A 103 0.90 -12.90 -7.71
CA PHE A 103 0.21 -12.08 -6.72
C PHE A 103 1.02 -10.83 -6.36
N SER A 104 2.28 -10.99 -5.97
CA SER A 104 3.15 -9.86 -5.61
C SER A 104 3.37 -8.91 -6.79
N PHE A 105 3.57 -9.45 -8.00
CA PHE A 105 3.70 -8.63 -9.20
C PHE A 105 2.46 -7.76 -9.44
N GLY A 106 1.26 -8.34 -9.34
CA GLY A 106 0.01 -7.59 -9.49
C GLY A 106 -0.11 -6.44 -8.50
N ILE A 107 0.25 -6.67 -7.24
CA ILE A 107 0.26 -5.62 -6.21
C ILE A 107 1.31 -4.54 -6.50
N PHE A 108 2.53 -4.93 -6.89
CA PHE A 108 3.58 -3.97 -7.24
C PHE A 108 3.20 -3.11 -8.45
N ALA A 109 2.59 -3.70 -9.48
CA ALA A 109 2.11 -2.97 -10.64
C ALA A 109 1.00 -1.98 -10.26
N LEU A 110 0.04 -2.39 -9.43
CA LEU A 110 -1.01 -1.51 -8.92
C LEU A 110 -0.44 -0.36 -8.08
N PHE A 111 0.52 -0.65 -7.21
CA PHE A 111 1.19 0.37 -6.40
C PHE A 111 1.97 1.37 -7.27
N TRP A 112 2.68 0.88 -8.29
CA TRP A 112 3.36 1.72 -9.27
C TRP A 112 2.38 2.65 -10.00
N CYS A 113 1.27 2.12 -10.50
CA CYS A 113 0.22 2.91 -11.14
C CYS A 113 -0.36 3.96 -10.18
N TYR A 114 -0.61 3.58 -8.92
CA TYR A 114 -1.09 4.49 -7.89
C TYR A 114 -0.11 5.64 -7.61
N LEU A 115 1.19 5.34 -7.49
CA LEU A 115 2.21 6.37 -7.27
C LEU A 115 2.29 7.34 -8.45
N ASN A 116 2.31 6.83 -9.67
CA ASN A 116 2.36 7.66 -10.88
C ASN A 116 1.12 8.55 -11.00
N TYR A 117 -0.07 7.96 -10.80
CA TYR A 117 -1.32 8.72 -10.74
C TYR A 117 -1.23 9.84 -9.70
N THR A 118 -0.83 9.51 -8.47
CA THR A 118 -0.80 10.50 -7.38
C THR A 118 0.24 11.60 -7.61
N MET A 119 1.39 11.29 -8.21
CA MET A 119 2.39 12.29 -8.59
C MET A 119 1.86 13.25 -9.66
N ILE A 120 1.20 12.73 -10.71
CA ILE A 120 0.64 13.55 -11.79
C ILE A 120 -0.45 14.49 -11.23
N TYR A 121 -1.41 13.95 -10.47
CA TYR A 121 -2.47 14.76 -9.88
C TYR A 121 -1.96 15.77 -8.86
N GLY A 122 -0.99 15.38 -8.03
CA GLY A 122 -0.33 16.28 -7.09
C GLY A 122 0.37 17.45 -7.78
N TYR A 123 1.04 17.18 -8.90
CA TYR A 123 1.68 18.22 -9.72
C TYR A 123 0.64 19.19 -10.28
N TYR A 124 -0.41 18.71 -10.95
CA TYR A 124 -1.47 19.55 -11.52
C TYR A 124 -2.15 20.44 -10.47
N PHE A 125 -2.42 19.89 -9.29
CA PHE A 125 -3.03 20.66 -8.20
C PHE A 125 -2.10 21.75 -7.67
N SER A 126 -0.81 21.44 -7.51
CA SER A 126 0.20 22.40 -7.05
C SER A 126 0.30 23.58 -8.01
N THR A 127 0.43 23.34 -9.33
CA THR A 127 0.59 24.40 -10.33
C THR A 127 -0.61 25.37 -10.35
N HIS A 128 -1.84 24.84 -10.24
CA HIS A 128 -3.05 25.67 -10.21
C HIS A 128 -3.16 26.54 -8.94
N SER A 129 -2.71 26.02 -7.79
CA SER A 129 -2.74 26.78 -6.54
C SER A 129 -1.75 27.95 -6.53
N THR A 130 -0.54 27.76 -7.09
CA THR A 130 0.47 28.82 -7.24
C THR A 130 0.00 29.94 -8.15
N GLN A 131 -0.67 29.62 -9.27
CA GLN A 131 -1.21 30.62 -10.19
C GLN A 131 -2.32 31.47 -9.53
N LYS A 132 -3.22 30.87 -8.75
CA LYS A 132 -4.26 31.62 -8.02
C LYS A 132 -3.68 32.58 -6.98
N GLN A 133 -2.62 32.17 -6.27
CA GLN A 133 -1.96 33.06 -5.29
C GLN A 133 -1.26 34.25 -5.96
N GLN A 134 -0.60 34.04 -7.11
CA GLN A 134 0.06 35.12 -7.87
C GLN A 134 -0.94 36.14 -8.45
N GLN A 135 -2.11 35.68 -8.91
CA GLN A 135 -3.18 36.58 -9.37
C GLN A 135 -3.75 37.43 -8.22
N ASN A 136 -4.02 36.82 -7.06
CA ASN A 136 -4.55 37.56 -5.91
C ASN A 136 -3.56 38.59 -5.34
N SER A 137 -2.26 38.29 -5.33
CA SER A 137 -1.22 39.24 -4.87
C SER A 137 -0.99 40.38 -5.87
N SER A 138 -1.11 40.11 -7.17
CA SER A 138 -1.04 41.14 -8.22
C SER A 138 -2.26 42.08 -8.18
N GLN A 139 -3.47 41.56 -7.93
CA GLN A 139 -4.66 42.38 -7.75
C GLN A 139 -4.61 43.23 -6.47
N LYS A 140 -4.03 42.71 -5.38
CA LYS A 140 -3.89 43.45 -4.12
C LYS A 140 -2.95 44.66 -4.28
N LYS A 141 -1.84 44.51 -5.03
CA LYS A 141 -0.95 45.64 -5.35
C LYS A 141 -1.63 46.74 -6.17
N LYS A 142 -2.49 46.38 -7.13
CA LYS A 142 -3.24 47.35 -7.95
C LYS A 142 -4.32 48.14 -7.19
N LYS A 143 -4.78 47.64 -6.03
CA LYS A 143 -5.79 48.34 -5.21
C LYS A 143 -5.19 49.30 -4.17
N LEU A 144 -3.88 49.29 -3.98
CA LEU A 144 -3.17 50.16 -3.02
C LEU A 144 -2.51 51.38 -3.69
N GLN A 145 -2.59 51.48 -5.02
CA GLN A 145 -2.18 52.65 -5.82
C GLN A 145 -3.44 53.39 -6.26
#